data_AF-Q0FIX6-F1
#
_entry.id   AF-Q0FIX6-F1
#
_cell.length_a   1.000
_cell.length_b   1.000
_cell.length_c   1.000
_cell.angle_alpha   90.00
_cell.angle_beta   90.00
_cell.angle_gamma   90.00
#
_symmetry.space_group_name_H-M   'P 1'
#
loop_
_entity.id
_entity.type
_entity.pdbx_description
1 polymer ?
#
loop_
_entity_poly.entity_id
_entity_poly.type
_entity_poly.pdbx_seq_one_letter_code
_entity_poly.pdbx_strand_id
1 'polypeptide(L)'
;MPFQFKPYPDQDNLVIRPGMSAQQKGWIRRKQIERSQSARAEEAEEARTFERIRRRSEMSLSQGLRKYRGRRDFTQDQMAEELGCSVRAYRGYESGERDMPSSLLLQILARGDVDMHDLLNVRRDPVWAGTRDKVIDRYNEAMALLSEHDLNLPVDAEAPAREIAGEVSELGAVETTSVPKRVAEEWAYLDRWYREGGWGLDAIGEILKEQEEEERRAERRLRDSKRKNLE
;
A
#
# COMPACT_ATOMS: atom_id res chain seq x y z
N MET A 1 -28.08 19.77 -26.85
CA MET A 1 -28.76 18.75 -27.68
C MET A 1 -28.32 17.38 -27.19
N PRO A 2 -29.20 16.38 -27.05
CA PRO A 2 -28.78 15.02 -26.74
C PRO A 2 -28.03 14.44 -27.96
N PHE A 3 -26.86 13.88 -27.72
CA PHE A 3 -26.01 13.25 -28.72
C PHE A 3 -26.71 12.00 -29.27
N GLN A 4 -27.22 12.07 -30.51
CA GLN A 4 -27.76 10.91 -31.21
C GLN A 4 -26.63 10.09 -31.81
N PHE A 5 -26.28 9.00 -31.15
CA PHE A 5 -25.39 7.97 -31.69
C PHE A 5 -26.06 7.33 -32.92
N LYS A 6 -25.57 7.63 -34.12
CA LYS A 6 -25.95 6.89 -35.35
C LYS A 6 -24.89 5.81 -35.58
N PRO A 7 -25.17 4.53 -35.30
CA PRO A 7 -24.22 3.46 -35.62
C PRO A 7 -24.08 3.33 -37.14
N TYR A 8 -22.85 3.09 -37.60
CA TYR A 8 -22.53 2.88 -39.02
C TYR A 8 -23.21 1.60 -39.59
N PRO A 9 -23.66 1.60 -40.85
CA PRO A 9 -24.50 0.53 -41.43
C PRO A 9 -23.75 -0.74 -41.86
N ASP A 10 -22.42 -0.81 -41.71
CA ASP A 10 -21.60 -1.98 -42.09
C ASP A 10 -21.13 -2.79 -40.88
N GLN A 11 -21.88 -2.73 -39.78
CA GLN A 11 -21.63 -3.58 -38.63
C GLN A 11 -22.18 -4.98 -38.90
N ASP A 12 -21.25 -5.91 -39.20
CA ASP A 12 -21.42 -7.35 -39.12
C ASP A 12 -22.19 -7.74 -37.84
N ASN A 13 -23.50 -7.90 -38.02
CA ASN A 13 -24.40 -8.49 -37.05
C ASN A 13 -24.07 -9.98 -36.98
N LEU A 14 -23.09 -10.33 -36.14
CA LEU A 14 -22.74 -11.68 -35.73
C LEU A 14 -23.95 -12.33 -35.06
N VAL A 15 -24.92 -12.77 -35.85
CA VAL A 15 -26.16 -13.40 -35.43
C VAL A 15 -26.09 -14.88 -35.82
N ILE A 16 -26.34 -15.76 -34.85
CA ILE A 16 -26.39 -17.20 -35.11
C ILE A 16 -27.60 -17.47 -36.00
N ARG A 17 -27.36 -17.98 -37.22
CA ARG A 17 -28.42 -18.33 -38.18
C ARG A 17 -28.70 -19.85 -38.18
N PRO A 18 -29.93 -20.26 -38.51
CA PRO A 18 -30.23 -21.66 -38.83
C PRO A 18 -29.34 -22.16 -39.98
N GLY A 19 -28.84 -23.39 -39.90
CA GLY A 19 -27.95 -23.98 -40.92
C GLY A 19 -26.44 -23.78 -40.73
N MET A 20 -25.99 -22.96 -39.77
CA MET A 20 -24.55 -22.82 -39.45
C MET A 20 -23.97 -24.07 -38.77
N SER A 21 -22.72 -24.41 -39.11
CA SER A 21 -21.96 -25.47 -38.45
C SER A 21 -21.71 -25.17 -36.97
N ALA A 22 -21.52 -26.21 -36.16
CA ALA A 22 -21.25 -26.06 -34.73
C ALA A 22 -20.00 -25.20 -34.45
N GLN A 23 -18.97 -25.33 -35.29
CA GLN A 23 -17.72 -24.56 -35.19
C GLN A 23 -17.94 -23.07 -35.46
N GLN A 24 -18.75 -22.71 -36.47
CA GLN A 24 -19.12 -21.32 -36.76
C GLN A 24 -19.94 -20.71 -35.64
N LYS A 25 -20.91 -21.45 -35.09
CA LYS A 25 -21.71 -21.02 -33.92
C LYS A 25 -20.84 -20.77 -32.69
N GLY A 26 -19.86 -21.65 -32.44
CA GLY A 26 -18.90 -21.49 -31.33
C GLY A 26 -17.98 -20.28 -31.52
N TRP A 27 -17.51 -20.03 -32.74
CA TRP A 27 -16.72 -18.83 -33.07
C TRP A 27 -17.52 -17.53 -32.85
N ILE A 28 -18.77 -17.48 -33.34
CA ILE A 28 -19.68 -16.33 -33.14
C ILE A 28 -19.91 -16.06 -31.65
N ARG A 29 -20.21 -17.09 -30.85
CA ARG A 29 -20.41 -16.92 -29.39
C ARG A 29 -19.17 -16.38 -28.69
N ARG A 30 -17.98 -16.89 -29.01
CA ARG A 30 -16.72 -16.37 -28.45
C ARG A 30 -16.52 -14.90 -28.77
N LYS A 31 -16.75 -14.49 -30.03
CA LYS A 31 -16.65 -13.08 -30.43
C LYS A 31 -17.70 -12.18 -29.77
N GLN A 32 -18.91 -12.68 -29.53
CA GLN A 32 -19.94 -11.96 -28.77
C GLN A 32 -19.56 -11.81 -27.29
N ILE A 33 -19.02 -12.85 -26.66
CA ILE A 33 -18.53 -12.81 -25.27
C ILE A 33 -17.37 -11.83 -25.15
N GLU A 34 -16.39 -11.90 -26.04
CA GLU A 34 -15.23 -11.01 -26.09
C GLU A 34 -15.66 -9.55 -26.26
N ARG A 35 -16.62 -9.26 -27.16
CA ARG A 35 -17.20 -7.91 -27.30
C ARG A 35 -17.94 -7.47 -26.04
N SER A 36 -18.72 -8.33 -25.41
CA SER A 36 -19.42 -8.00 -24.17
C SER A 36 -18.44 -7.74 -23.01
N GLN A 37 -17.34 -8.49 -22.94
CA GLN A 37 -16.28 -8.27 -21.95
C GLN A 37 -15.50 -6.99 -22.24
N SER A 38 -15.16 -6.73 -23.50
CA SER A 38 -14.48 -5.50 -23.93
C SER A 38 -15.33 -4.27 -23.65
N ALA A 39 -16.63 -4.31 -23.99
CA ALA A 39 -17.54 -3.20 -23.72
C ALA A 39 -17.71 -2.94 -22.21
N ARG A 40 -17.80 -4.01 -21.40
CA ARG A 40 -17.81 -3.88 -19.93
C ARG A 40 -16.50 -3.32 -19.38
N ALA A 41 -15.36 -3.67 -19.98
CA ALA A 41 -14.05 -3.16 -19.58
C ALA A 41 -13.91 -1.68 -19.92
N GLU A 42 -14.34 -1.26 -21.11
CA GLU A 42 -14.37 0.13 -21.57
C GLU A 42 -15.30 0.98 -20.68
N GLU A 43 -16.53 0.51 -20.42
CA GLU A 43 -17.46 1.18 -19.50
C GLU A 43 -16.88 1.31 -18.09
N ALA A 44 -16.20 0.27 -17.59
CA ALA A 44 -15.52 0.32 -16.30
C ALA A 44 -14.34 1.31 -16.30
N GLU A 45 -13.61 1.45 -17.39
CA GLU A 45 -12.51 2.42 -17.54
C GLU A 45 -13.01 3.86 -17.62
N GLU A 46 -14.10 4.09 -18.37
CA GLU A 46 -14.77 5.39 -18.43
C GLU A 46 -15.30 5.79 -17.06
N ALA A 47 -15.96 4.88 -16.34
CA ALA A 47 -16.43 5.11 -14.97
C ALA A 47 -15.28 5.47 -14.03
N ARG A 48 -14.12 4.80 -14.13
CA ARG A 48 -12.90 5.15 -13.35
C ARG A 48 -12.38 6.54 -13.70
N THR A 49 -12.38 6.89 -14.98
CA THR A 49 -11.89 8.18 -15.45
C THR A 49 -12.79 9.30 -14.95
N PHE A 50 -14.10 9.12 -15.05
CA PHE A 50 -15.09 10.08 -14.53
C PHE A 50 -14.96 10.25 -13.01
N GLU A 51 -14.82 9.16 -12.27
CA GLU A 51 -14.62 9.19 -10.82
C GLU A 51 -13.32 9.91 -10.44
N ARG A 52 -12.22 9.72 -11.17
CA ARG A 52 -10.97 10.48 -10.97
C ARG A 52 -11.15 11.98 -11.22
N ILE A 53 -11.86 12.36 -12.29
CA ILE A 53 -12.15 13.77 -12.61
C ILE A 53 -12.99 14.38 -11.49
N ARG A 54 -14.05 13.69 -11.06
CA ARG A 54 -14.90 14.13 -9.95
C ARG A 54 -14.08 14.32 -8.67
N ARG A 55 -13.27 13.33 -8.28
CA ARG A 55 -12.41 13.42 -7.08
C ARG A 55 -11.45 14.60 -7.14
N ARG A 56 -10.84 14.86 -8.30
CA ARG A 56 -9.98 16.04 -8.49
C ARG A 56 -10.74 17.35 -8.25
N SER A 57 -12.01 17.42 -8.65
CA SER A 57 -12.84 18.59 -8.39
C SER A 57 -13.25 18.75 -6.92
N GLU A 58 -13.19 17.69 -6.11
CA GLU A 58 -13.48 17.70 -4.68
C GLU A 58 -12.23 18.00 -3.82
N MET A 59 -11.03 18.06 -4.41
CA MET A 59 -9.79 18.38 -3.70
C MET A 59 -9.85 19.79 -3.12
N SER A 60 -9.54 19.92 -1.83
CA SER A 60 -9.61 21.20 -1.13
C SER A 60 -8.50 21.29 -0.08
N LEU A 61 -7.45 22.04 -0.42
CA LEU A 61 -6.36 22.34 0.50
C LEU A 61 -6.86 23.07 1.76
N SER A 62 -7.79 24.02 1.60
CA SER A 62 -8.35 24.79 2.73
C SER A 62 -9.06 23.90 3.75
N GLN A 63 -9.87 22.94 3.28
CA GLN A 63 -10.51 21.95 4.16
C GLN A 63 -9.49 21.01 4.81
N GLY A 64 -8.48 20.55 4.07
CA GLY A 64 -7.43 19.69 4.61
C GLY A 64 -6.57 20.39 5.65
N LEU A 65 -6.23 21.67 5.46
CA LEU A 65 -5.56 22.52 6.45
C LEU A 65 -6.36 22.65 7.74
N ARG A 66 -7.68 22.89 7.64
CA ARG A 66 -8.58 22.95 8.80
C ARG A 66 -8.60 21.64 9.58
N LYS A 67 -8.69 20.51 8.87
CA LYS A 67 -8.66 19.17 9.48
C LYS A 67 -7.32 18.87 10.13
N TYR A 68 -6.22 19.19 9.45
CA TYR A 68 -4.87 19.01 9.98
C TYR A 68 -4.65 19.84 11.26
N ARG A 69 -5.02 21.13 11.22
CA ARG A 69 -4.97 22.01 12.40
C ARG A 69 -5.82 21.47 13.55
N GLY A 70 -7.04 21.01 13.27
CA GLY A 70 -7.94 20.41 14.26
C GLY A 70 -7.39 19.14 14.89
N ARG A 71 -6.74 18.26 14.13
CA ARG A 71 -6.07 17.06 14.67
C ARG A 71 -4.91 17.37 15.63
N ARG A 72 -4.34 18.57 15.52
CA ARG A 72 -3.25 19.05 16.37
C ARG A 72 -3.73 19.91 17.54
N ASP A 73 -5.04 20.12 17.67
CA ASP A 73 -5.64 21.01 18.67
C ASP A 73 -5.07 22.44 18.64
N PHE A 74 -4.69 22.91 17.46
CA PHE A 74 -4.11 24.26 17.29
C PHE A 74 -5.17 25.30 16.93
N THR A 75 -5.02 26.47 17.51
CA THR A 75 -5.69 27.69 17.03
C THR A 75 -5.06 28.14 15.71
N GLN A 76 -5.76 28.99 14.96
CA GLN A 76 -5.22 29.56 13.72
C GLN A 76 -3.95 30.38 13.98
N ASP A 77 -3.88 31.03 15.14
CA ASP A 77 -2.78 31.89 15.51
C ASP A 77 -1.52 31.06 15.82
N GLN A 78 -1.67 29.98 16.59
CA GLN A 78 -0.60 29.01 16.85
C GLN A 78 -0.10 28.33 15.57
N MET A 79 -1.02 27.95 14.68
CA MET A 79 -0.64 27.32 13.42
C MET A 79 0.09 28.29 12.48
N ALA A 80 -0.29 29.58 12.50
CA ALA A 80 0.40 30.61 11.73
C ALA A 80 1.83 30.84 12.26
N GLU A 81 1.99 30.90 13.58
CA GLU A 81 3.29 31.00 14.25
C GLU A 81 4.17 29.78 13.94
N GLU A 82 3.62 28.56 14.01
CA GLU A 82 4.33 27.32 13.68
C GLU A 82 4.84 27.31 12.23
N LEU A 83 4.11 27.92 11.30
CA LEU A 83 4.50 28.05 9.89
C LEU A 83 5.34 29.30 9.60
N GLY A 84 5.64 30.12 10.61
CA GLY A 84 6.38 31.36 10.44
C GLY A 84 5.68 32.37 9.52
N CYS A 85 4.34 32.41 9.54
CA CYS A 85 3.55 33.28 8.68
C CYS A 85 2.58 34.15 9.50
N SER A 86 2.05 35.22 8.90
CA SER A 86 1.04 36.04 9.57
C SER A 86 -0.28 35.29 9.77
N VAL A 87 -0.98 35.53 10.89
CA VAL A 87 -2.32 34.99 11.15
C VAL A 87 -3.29 35.28 10.00
N ARG A 88 -3.25 36.49 9.44
CA ARG A 88 -4.09 36.88 8.29
C ARG A 88 -3.80 36.02 7.07
N ALA A 89 -2.53 35.71 6.79
CA ALA A 89 -2.15 34.85 5.68
C ALA A 89 -2.67 33.42 5.90
N TYR A 90 -2.45 32.86 7.09
CA TYR A 90 -2.95 31.53 7.43
C TYR A 90 -4.47 31.43 7.33
N ARG A 91 -5.21 32.43 7.83
CA ARG A 91 -6.67 32.51 7.68
C ARG A 91 -7.10 32.52 6.21
N GLY A 92 -6.39 33.25 5.36
CA GLY A 92 -6.64 33.25 3.91
C GLY A 92 -6.39 31.88 3.26
N TYR A 93 -5.40 31.13 3.72
CA TYR A 93 -5.14 29.76 3.25
C TYR A 93 -6.26 28.80 3.68
N GLU A 94 -6.70 28.88 4.94
CA GLU A 94 -7.73 28.00 5.48
C GLU A 94 -9.15 28.35 5.01
N SER A 95 -9.40 29.60 4.57
CA SER A 95 -10.65 29.99 3.91
C SER A 95 -10.66 29.66 2.42
N GLY A 96 -9.48 29.48 1.80
CA GLY A 96 -9.34 29.37 0.35
C GLY A 96 -9.40 30.71 -0.38
N GLU A 97 -9.38 31.84 0.34
CA GLU A 97 -9.28 33.19 -0.24
C GLU A 97 -7.89 33.48 -0.79
N ARG A 98 -6.88 32.73 -0.35
CA ARG A 98 -5.49 32.88 -0.76
C ARG A 98 -4.84 31.52 -0.98
N ASP A 99 -4.07 31.41 -2.07
CA ASP A 99 -3.23 30.24 -2.31
C ASP A 99 -2.05 30.17 -1.32
N MET A 100 -1.80 28.98 -0.80
CA MET A 100 -0.68 28.71 0.09
C MET A 100 0.61 28.53 -0.73
N PRO A 101 1.71 29.22 -0.37
CA PRO A 101 3.02 28.96 -0.97
C PRO A 101 3.42 27.49 -0.83
N SER A 102 3.96 26.90 -1.89
CA SER A 102 4.42 25.50 -1.90
C SER A 102 5.49 25.23 -0.83
N SER A 103 6.31 26.22 -0.49
CA SER A 103 7.30 26.12 0.60
C SER A 103 6.67 25.80 1.96
N LEU A 104 5.53 26.43 2.30
CA LEU A 104 4.83 26.15 3.55
C LEU A 104 4.12 24.80 3.50
N LEU A 105 3.61 24.39 2.33
CA LEU A 105 3.02 23.07 2.13
C LEU A 105 4.07 21.97 2.37
N LEU A 106 5.26 22.12 1.80
CA LEU A 106 6.38 21.20 2.01
C LEU A 106 6.84 21.19 3.48
N GLN A 107 6.79 22.31 4.17
CA GLN A 107 7.10 22.36 5.61
C GLN A 107 6.12 21.52 6.45
N ILE A 108 4.83 21.51 6.08
CA ILE A 108 3.84 20.63 6.72
C ILE A 108 4.17 19.16 6.42
N LEU A 109 4.40 18.83 5.15
CA LEU A 109 4.65 17.45 4.73
C LEU A 109 5.97 16.87 5.27
N ALA A 110 7.01 17.69 5.37
CA ALA A 110 8.32 17.29 5.89
C ALA A 110 8.27 16.82 7.36
N ARG A 111 7.20 17.14 8.10
CA ARG A 111 6.98 16.62 9.46
C ARG A 111 6.61 15.13 9.47
N GLY A 112 6.02 14.63 8.40
CA GLY A 112 5.68 13.21 8.24
C GLY A 112 4.54 12.71 9.14
N ASP A 113 3.76 13.61 9.73
CA ASP A 113 2.54 13.32 10.51
C ASP A 113 1.24 13.52 9.69
N VAL A 114 1.36 14.05 8.48
CA VAL A 114 0.27 14.18 7.52
C VAL A 114 0.76 13.87 6.11
N ASP A 115 -0.10 13.22 5.34
CA ASP A 115 0.14 12.93 3.93
C ASP A 115 -0.60 13.94 3.02
N MET A 116 -0.14 14.08 1.77
CA MET A 116 -0.73 14.90 0.73
C MET A 116 -2.22 14.59 0.52
N HIS A 117 -2.65 13.32 0.58
CA HIS A 117 -4.06 12.98 0.43
C HIS A 117 -4.91 13.60 1.54
N ASP A 118 -4.46 13.48 2.79
CA ASP A 118 -5.14 14.08 3.94
C ASP A 118 -5.16 15.61 3.83
N LEU A 119 -4.05 16.22 3.42
CA LEU A 119 -3.85 17.67 3.34
C LEU A 119 -4.63 18.31 2.19
N LEU A 120 -4.85 17.58 1.10
CA LEU A 120 -5.70 18.00 -0.02
C LEU A 120 -7.17 17.57 0.16
N ASN A 121 -7.52 17.01 1.32
CA ASN A 121 -8.87 16.55 1.65
C ASN A 121 -9.41 15.51 0.65
N VAL A 122 -8.54 14.64 0.17
CA VAL A 122 -8.86 13.61 -0.82
C VAL A 122 -9.00 12.29 -0.11
N ARG A 123 -10.06 11.52 -0.45
CA ARG A 123 -10.09 10.12 -0.05
C ARG A 123 -8.92 9.41 -0.74
N ARG A 124 -8.12 8.69 0.03
CA ARG A 124 -7.11 7.79 -0.53
C ARG A 124 -7.80 6.90 -1.57
N ASP A 125 -7.19 6.78 -2.74
CA ASP A 125 -7.72 5.87 -3.73
C ASP A 125 -7.82 4.48 -3.08
N PRO A 126 -8.98 3.79 -3.20
CA PRO A 126 -9.06 2.44 -2.71
C PRO A 126 -8.04 1.62 -3.48
N VAL A 127 -7.01 1.14 -2.80
CA VAL A 127 -6.13 0.12 -3.36
C VAL A 127 -7.05 -1.05 -3.71
N TRP A 128 -7.23 -1.29 -5.02
CA TRP A 128 -8.18 -2.28 -5.50
C TRP A 128 -7.85 -3.63 -4.84
N ALA A 129 -8.87 -4.42 -4.45
CA ALA A 129 -8.66 -5.63 -3.65
C ALA A 129 -7.56 -6.53 -4.25
N GLY A 130 -7.59 -6.75 -5.57
CA GLY A 130 -6.55 -7.55 -6.24
C GLY A 130 -5.15 -6.93 -6.26
N THR A 131 -5.01 -5.61 -6.14
CA THR A 131 -3.69 -4.94 -5.97
C THR A 131 -3.26 -4.98 -4.51
N ARG A 132 -4.19 -4.81 -3.57
CA ARG A 132 -3.93 -4.92 -2.13
C ARG A 132 -3.48 -6.32 -1.76
N ASP A 133 -4.15 -7.34 -2.27
CA ASP A 133 -3.83 -8.75 -2.05
C ASP A 133 -2.44 -9.06 -2.59
N LYS A 134 -2.10 -8.58 -3.80
CA LYS A 134 -0.74 -8.70 -4.35
C LYS A 134 0.33 -8.03 -3.49
N VAL A 135 0.06 -6.84 -2.95
CA VAL A 135 1.01 -6.14 -2.06
C VAL A 135 1.19 -6.91 -0.75
N ILE A 136 0.10 -7.44 -0.18
CA ILE A 136 0.14 -8.26 1.04
C ILE A 136 0.89 -9.57 0.77
N ASP A 137 0.62 -10.25 -0.34
CA ASP A 137 1.27 -11.49 -0.74
C ASP A 137 2.78 -11.27 -0.90
N ARG A 138 3.18 -10.21 -1.61
CA ARG A 138 4.59 -9.84 -1.79
C ARG A 138 5.27 -9.45 -0.49
N TYR A 139 4.59 -8.72 0.38
CA TYR A 139 5.10 -8.42 1.71
C TYR A 139 5.31 -9.68 2.54
N ASN A 140 4.35 -10.59 2.54
CA ASN A 140 4.45 -11.86 3.26
C ASN A 140 5.56 -12.75 2.68
N GLU A 141 5.74 -12.75 1.36
CA GLU A 141 6.86 -13.43 0.68
C GLU A 141 8.21 -12.86 1.11
N ALA A 142 8.36 -11.54 1.14
CA ALA A 142 9.57 -10.89 1.66
C ALA A 142 9.82 -11.25 3.13
N MET A 143 8.79 -11.23 3.97
CA MET A 143 8.91 -11.60 5.39
C MET A 143 9.21 -13.09 5.58
N ALA A 144 8.66 -13.97 4.74
CA ALA A 144 8.94 -15.40 4.76
C ALA A 144 10.39 -15.68 4.35
N LEU A 145 10.90 -15.03 3.31
CA LEU A 145 12.30 -15.11 2.91
C LEU A 145 13.22 -14.63 4.04
N LEU A 146 12.89 -13.52 4.68
CA LEU A 146 13.62 -13.01 5.85
C LEU A 146 13.52 -13.94 7.08
N SER A 147 12.50 -14.79 7.15
CA SER A 147 12.29 -15.73 8.26
C SER A 147 12.88 -17.13 8.01
N GLU A 148 12.96 -17.58 6.76
CA GLU A 148 13.56 -18.87 6.37
C GLU A 148 15.08 -18.80 6.28
N HIS A 149 15.61 -17.64 5.88
CA HIS A 149 17.03 -17.36 5.97
C HIS A 149 17.31 -16.84 7.37
N ASP A 150 17.78 -17.74 8.24
CA ASP A 150 18.36 -17.43 9.54
C ASP A 150 19.23 -16.17 9.38
N LEU A 151 18.81 -15.05 9.98
CA LEU A 151 19.21 -13.65 9.70
C LEU A 151 20.71 -13.34 9.99
N ASN A 152 21.56 -14.35 10.00
CA ASN A 152 22.98 -14.30 10.31
C ASN A 152 23.88 -13.85 9.15
N LEU A 153 23.38 -13.79 7.91
CA LEU A 153 24.12 -13.22 6.77
C LEU A 153 23.20 -12.34 5.90
N PRO A 154 23.25 -11.00 6.07
CA PRO A 154 22.37 -10.06 5.37
C PRO A 154 22.55 -10.02 3.84
N VAL A 155 23.51 -10.75 3.27
CA VAL A 155 23.93 -10.57 1.88
C VAL A 155 23.05 -11.34 0.89
N ASP A 156 22.52 -12.50 1.29
CA ASP A 156 21.82 -13.39 0.35
C ASP A 156 20.32 -13.07 0.21
N ALA A 157 19.69 -12.54 1.27
CA ALA A 157 18.26 -12.16 1.27
C ALA A 157 18.01 -10.67 0.92
N GLU A 158 19.05 -9.82 0.94
CA GLU A 158 18.91 -8.39 0.69
C GLU A 158 18.55 -8.07 -0.77
N ALA A 159 19.10 -8.80 -1.74
CA ALA A 159 18.77 -8.59 -3.16
C ALA A 159 17.31 -8.96 -3.49
N PRO A 160 16.80 -10.16 -3.12
CA PRO A 160 15.39 -10.51 -3.32
C PRO A 160 14.43 -9.59 -2.55
N ALA A 161 14.74 -9.25 -1.29
CA ALA A 161 13.88 -8.36 -0.50
C ALA A 161 13.83 -6.93 -1.08
N ARG A 162 14.94 -6.43 -1.62
CA ARG A 162 14.98 -5.13 -2.34
C ARG A 162 14.22 -5.18 -3.65
N GLU A 163 14.30 -6.28 -4.39
CA GLU A 163 13.53 -6.47 -5.63
C GLU A 163 12.03 -6.46 -5.33
N ILE A 164 11.58 -7.23 -4.32
CA ILE A 164 10.18 -7.25 -3.89
C ILE A 164 9.73 -5.87 -3.37
N ALA A 165 10.57 -5.17 -2.59
CA ALA A 165 10.27 -3.81 -2.15
C ALA A 165 10.17 -2.81 -3.33
N GLY A 166 10.99 -3.00 -4.37
CA GLY A 166 10.91 -2.28 -5.64
C GLY A 166 9.59 -2.54 -6.35
N GLU A 167 9.19 -3.81 -6.51
CA GLU A 167 7.93 -4.20 -7.12
C GLU A 167 6.70 -3.67 -6.35
N VAL A 168 6.73 -3.72 -5.02
CA VAL A 168 5.68 -3.16 -4.17
C VAL A 168 5.55 -1.65 -4.39
N SER A 169 6.68 -0.95 -4.55
CA SER A 169 6.72 0.48 -4.84
C SER A 169 6.18 0.79 -6.25
N GLU A 170 6.54 -0.02 -7.26
CA GLU A 170 6.05 0.09 -8.64
C GLU A 170 4.55 -0.21 -8.79
N LEU A 171 3.99 -1.09 -7.95
CA LEU A 171 2.55 -1.39 -7.90
C LEU A 171 1.69 -0.24 -7.34
N GLY A 172 2.29 0.92 -7.09
CA GLY A 172 1.58 2.13 -6.68
C GLY A 172 1.47 2.29 -5.18
N ALA A 173 2.26 1.56 -4.39
CA ALA A 173 2.50 1.89 -2.98
C ALA A 173 3.43 3.12 -2.89
N VAL A 174 3.01 4.24 -3.47
CA VAL A 174 3.68 5.54 -3.30
C VAL A 174 3.58 5.91 -1.83
N GLU A 175 4.72 5.98 -1.12
CA GLU A 175 5.15 6.70 0.11
C GLU A 175 4.13 7.08 1.23
N THR A 176 2.87 6.65 1.15
CA THR A 176 1.72 7.17 1.92
C THR A 176 1.00 6.07 2.70
N THR A 177 1.41 4.82 2.50
CA THR A 177 1.09 3.73 3.41
C THR A 177 2.14 3.68 4.50
N SER A 178 1.73 3.38 5.73
CA SER A 178 2.62 3.18 6.88
C SER A 178 3.56 1.98 6.74
N VAL A 179 3.82 1.50 5.52
CA VAL A 179 4.59 0.29 5.23
C VAL A 179 6.02 0.65 4.83
N PRO A 180 6.31 1.50 3.82
CA PRO A 180 7.70 1.88 3.52
C PRO A 180 8.36 2.63 4.69
N LYS A 181 7.62 3.52 5.37
CA LYS A 181 8.10 4.22 6.57
C LYS A 181 8.43 3.24 7.69
N ARG A 182 7.56 2.26 7.95
CA ARG A 182 7.76 1.26 9.02
C ARG A 182 8.87 0.28 8.67
N VAL A 183 8.98 -0.13 7.41
CA VAL A 183 10.13 -0.91 6.92
C VAL A 183 11.42 -0.11 7.10
N ALA A 184 11.46 1.17 6.72
CA ALA A 184 12.62 2.03 6.92
C ALA A 184 12.94 2.28 8.42
N GLU A 185 11.93 2.43 9.27
CA GLU A 185 12.08 2.56 10.73
C GLU A 185 12.63 1.27 11.36
N GLU A 186 12.13 0.11 10.96
CA GLU A 186 12.65 -1.21 11.40
C GLU A 186 14.08 -1.42 10.90
N TRP A 187 14.39 -1.04 9.66
CA TRP A 187 15.76 -1.07 9.13
C TRP A 187 16.70 -0.12 9.87
N ALA A 188 16.26 1.09 10.20
CA ALA A 188 17.05 2.05 10.97
C ALA A 188 17.23 1.61 12.44
N TYR A 189 16.22 0.96 13.02
CA TYR A 189 16.30 0.33 14.33
C TYR A 189 17.34 -0.78 14.33
N LEU A 190 17.29 -1.68 13.33
CA LEU A 190 18.28 -2.74 13.16
C LEU A 190 19.69 -2.18 12.95
N ASP A 191 19.90 -1.21 12.05
CA ASP A 191 21.22 -0.58 11.81
C ASP A 191 21.77 0.11 13.07
N ARG A 192 20.92 0.80 13.84
CA ARG A 192 21.32 1.37 15.14
C ARG A 192 21.70 0.28 16.15
N TRP A 193 20.88 -0.75 16.27
CA TRP A 193 21.12 -1.89 17.15
C TRP A 193 22.43 -2.63 16.81
N TYR A 194 22.75 -2.75 15.51
CA TYR A 194 24.02 -3.27 15.02
C TYR A 194 25.22 -2.38 15.40
N ARG A 195 25.12 -1.06 15.22
CA ARG A 195 26.21 -0.12 15.53
C ARG A 195 26.49 0.06 17.02
N GLU A 196 25.47 -0.10 17.84
CA GLU A 196 25.56 0.02 19.30
C GLU A 196 26.06 -1.27 19.97
N GLY A 197 26.47 -2.27 19.18
CA GLY A 197 27.09 -3.49 19.71
C GLY A 197 26.08 -4.46 20.31
N GLY A 198 24.86 -4.54 19.75
CA GLY A 198 23.81 -5.51 20.15
C GLY A 198 24.21 -6.98 20.08
N TRP A 199 25.41 -7.28 19.56
CA TRP A 199 26.10 -8.57 19.62
C TRP A 199 27.17 -8.55 20.71
N GLY A 200 26.76 -8.54 21.98
CA GLY A 200 27.63 -9.10 23.00
C GLY A 200 27.72 -10.60 22.75
N LEU A 201 28.89 -11.12 22.36
CA LEU A 201 29.15 -12.56 22.18
C LEU A 201 28.67 -13.42 23.37
N ASP A 202 28.52 -12.81 24.55
CA ASP A 202 28.00 -13.41 25.77
C ASP A 202 26.51 -13.79 25.68
N ALA A 203 25.66 -13.00 25.01
CA ALA A 203 24.22 -13.26 24.93
C ALA A 203 23.88 -14.48 24.04
N ILE A 204 24.69 -14.72 23.01
CA ILE A 204 24.55 -15.87 22.11
C ILE A 204 24.96 -17.16 22.84
N GLY A 205 25.97 -17.07 23.70
CA GLY A 205 26.39 -18.17 24.55
C GLY A 205 25.33 -18.59 25.57
N GLU A 206 24.54 -17.64 26.08
CA GLU A 206 23.43 -17.94 27.01
C GLU A 206 22.23 -18.56 26.29
N ILE A 207 21.86 -18.06 25.11
CA ILE A 207 20.75 -18.61 24.32
C ILE A 207 21.05 -20.05 23.86
N LEU A 208 22.28 -20.33 23.43
CA LEU A 208 22.69 -21.69 23.05
C LEU A 208 22.69 -22.65 24.25
N LYS A 209 23.11 -22.19 25.43
CA LYS A 209 23.05 -22.99 26.66
C LYS A 209 21.61 -23.29 27.09
N GLU A 210 20.70 -22.34 26.91
CA GLU A 210 19.29 -22.51 27.24
C GLU A 210 18.62 -23.53 26.33
N GLN A 211 18.93 -23.51 25.02
CA GLN A 211 18.47 -24.54 24.08
C GLN A 211 19.02 -25.93 24.41
N GLU A 212 20.31 -26.06 24.72
CA GLU A 212 20.89 -27.34 25.16
C GLU A 212 20.29 -27.86 26.47
N GLU A 213 19.82 -26.98 27.36
CA GLU A 213 19.10 -27.36 28.57
C GLU A 213 17.66 -27.82 28.28
N GLU A 214 16.96 -27.15 27.37
CA GLU A 214 15.61 -27.55 26.97
C GLU A 214 15.60 -28.91 26.28
N GLU A 215 16.55 -29.19 25.40
CA GLU A 215 16.70 -30.51 24.78
C GLU A 215 16.93 -31.59 25.83
N ARG A 216 17.81 -31.34 26.80
CA ARG A 216 18.05 -32.26 27.93
C ARG A 216 16.79 -32.47 28.79
N ARG A 217 15.96 -31.43 28.98
CA ARG A 217 14.68 -31.55 29.69
C ARG A 217 13.66 -32.35 28.88
N ALA A 218 13.61 -32.16 27.55
CA ALA A 218 12.73 -32.89 26.65
C ALA A 218 13.08 -34.38 26.62
N GLU A 219 14.37 -34.73 26.56
CA GLU A 219 14.82 -36.12 26.61
C GLU A 219 14.47 -36.82 27.93
N ARG A 220 14.56 -36.10 29.06
CA ARG A 220 14.16 -36.65 30.37
C ARG A 220 12.66 -36.95 30.39
N ARG A 221 11.83 -36.00 29.92
CA ARG A 221 10.37 -36.20 29.79
C ARG A 221 10.03 -37.39 28.90
N LEU A 222 10.77 -37.58 27.81
CA LEU A 222 10.59 -38.71 26.90
C LEU A 222 10.99 -40.06 27.52
N ARG A 223 12.03 -40.08 28.35
CA ARG A 223 12.45 -41.27 29.11
C ARG A 223 11.44 -41.63 30.19
N ASP A 224 10.94 -40.63 30.92
CA ASP A 224 9.97 -40.82 31.99
C ASP A 224 8.61 -41.30 31.44
N SER A 225 8.17 -40.77 30.28
CA SER A 225 6.96 -41.25 29.61
C SER A 225 7.09 -42.69 29.10
N LYS A 226 8.27 -43.08 28.59
CA LYS A 226 8.55 -44.47 28.20
C LYS A 226 8.55 -45.42 29.39
N ARG A 227 9.10 -45.02 30.55
CA ARG A 227 9.08 -45.82 31.78
C ARG A 227 7.65 -46.06 32.28
N LYS A 228 6.82 -45.02 32.26
CA LYS A 228 5.42 -45.09 32.74
C LYS A 228 4.50 -45.95 31.86
N ASN A 229 4.91 -46.25 30.63
CA ASN A 229 4.17 -47.13 29.71
C ASN A 229 4.61 -48.61 29.79
N LEU A 230 5.64 -48.94 30.58
CA LEU A 230 6.18 -50.29 30.75
C LEU A 230 5.81 -50.93 32.11
N GLU A 231 5.24 -50.17 33.03
CA GLU A 231 4.61 -50.62 34.28
C GLU A 231 3.10 -50.77 34.10
#